data_AF-A0A952L458-F1
#
_entry.id   AF-A0A952L458-F1
#
_cell.length_a   1.000
_cell.length_b   1.000
_cell.length_c   1.000
_cell.angle_alpha   90.00
_cell.angle_beta   90.00
_cell.angle_gamma   90.00
#
_symmetry.space_group_name_H-M   'P 1'
#
loop_
_entity.id
_entity.type
_entity.pdbx_description
1 polymer ?
#
loop_
_entity_poly.entity_id
_entity_poly.type
_entity_poly.pdbx_seq_one_letter_code
_entity_poly.pdbx_strand_id
1 'polypeptide(L)' 'MNEQRKPVGPASYFDSIERKYGEPVEHWIELIHAHAPARHSELVDWLKGDYGLGHGHANALVAHALAQRAVTAA' A
#
# COMPACT_ATOMS: atom_id res chain seq x y z
N MET A 1 -24.51 14.60 -14.28
CA MET A 1 -24.42 13.43 -13.38
C MET A 1 -22.94 13.21 -13.12
N ASN A 2 -22.49 13.28 -11.87
CA ASN A 2 -21.06 13.36 -11.54
C ASN A 2 -20.42 11.96 -11.64
N GLU A 3 -19.64 11.72 -12.70
CA GLU A 3 -18.94 10.46 -12.99
C GLU A 3 -17.74 10.27 -12.06
N GLN A 4 -18.00 9.90 -10.81
CA GLN A 4 -16.95 9.43 -9.91
C GLN A 4 -16.26 8.22 -10.54
N ARG A 5 -15.14 8.44 -11.23
CA ARG A 5 -14.23 7.39 -11.69
C ARG A 5 -13.79 6.62 -10.45
N LYS A 6 -14.44 5.48 -10.21
CA LYS A 6 -14.03 4.52 -9.18
C LYS A 6 -12.55 4.21 -9.48
N PRO A 7 -11.62 4.43 -8.54
CA PRO A 7 -10.23 4.08 -8.80
C PRO A 7 -10.21 2.59 -9.17
N VAL A 8 -9.56 2.24 -10.27
CA VAL A 8 -9.44 0.86 -10.74
C VAL A 8 -8.03 0.37 -10.37
N GLY A 9 -7.94 -0.72 -9.60
CA GLY A 9 -6.66 -1.31 -9.18
C GLY A 9 -6.35 -1.16 -7.69
N PRO A 10 -5.09 -1.26 -7.25
CA PRO A 10 -4.70 -1.18 -5.82
C PRO A 10 -5.23 0.10 -5.14
N ALA A 11 -5.32 1.20 -5.91
CA ALA A 11 -5.87 2.47 -5.46
C ALA A 11 -7.34 2.41 -5.01
N SER A 12 -8.12 1.39 -5.42
CA SER A 12 -9.48 1.17 -4.91
C SER A 12 -9.52 0.92 -3.40
N TYR A 13 -8.40 0.48 -2.81
CA TYR A 13 -8.30 0.22 -1.38
C TYR A 13 -7.85 1.42 -0.55
N PHE A 14 -7.27 2.46 -1.17
CA PHE A 14 -6.57 3.53 -0.46
C PHE A 14 -7.50 4.30 0.48
N ASP A 15 -8.63 4.73 -0.04
CA ASP A 15 -9.67 5.41 0.72
C ASP A 15 -10.21 4.55 1.91
N SER A 16 -10.22 3.22 1.77
CA SER A 16 -10.57 2.31 2.88
C SER A 16 -9.44 2.12 3.89
N ILE A 17 -8.18 2.11 3.41
CA ILE A 17 -6.97 1.98 4.23
C ILE A 17 -6.83 3.21 5.12
N GLU A 18 -6.93 4.41 4.57
CA GLU A 18 -6.79 5.67 5.31
C GLU A 18 -7.88 5.78 6.39
N ARG A 19 -9.14 5.47 6.03
CA ARG A 19 -10.22 5.45 7.01
C ARG A 19 -10.04 4.42 8.12
N LYS A 20 -9.44 3.27 7.81
CA LYS A 20 -9.32 2.16 8.77
C LYS A 20 -8.12 2.30 9.69
N TYR A 21 -6.99 2.79 9.17
CA TYR A 21 -5.72 2.84 9.91
C TYR A 21 -5.28 4.25 10.28
N GLY A 22 -5.99 5.29 9.82
CA GLY A 22 -5.81 6.68 10.26
C GLY A 22 -4.65 7.43 9.60
N GLU A 23 -3.79 6.74 8.85
CA GLU A 23 -2.63 7.31 8.16
C GLU A 23 -2.84 7.39 6.65
N PRO A 24 -2.33 8.43 5.97
CA PRO A 24 -2.41 8.57 4.52
C PRO A 24 -1.67 7.43 3.81
N VAL A 25 -2.09 7.08 2.59
CA VAL A 25 -1.42 6.00 1.83
C VAL A 25 0.07 6.26 1.59
N GLU A 26 0.45 7.52 1.41
CA GLU A 26 1.86 7.92 1.25
C GLU A 26 2.73 7.49 2.44
N HIS A 27 2.24 7.66 3.67
CA HIS A 27 2.93 7.23 4.88
C HIS A 27 3.29 5.74 4.83
N TRP A 28 2.34 4.90 4.41
CA TRP A 28 2.57 3.45 4.29
C TRP A 28 3.54 3.11 3.17
N ILE A 29 3.50 3.82 2.03
CA ILE A 29 4.42 3.62 0.92
C ILE A 29 5.86 3.96 1.34
N GLU A 30 6.05 5.09 2.03
CA GLU A 30 7.35 5.51 2.55
C GLU A 30 7.92 4.50 3.55
N LEU A 31 7.09 3.99 4.46
CA LEU A 31 7.45 2.92 5.38
C LEU A 31 7.94 1.66 4.65
N ILE A 32 7.22 1.25 3.60
CA ILE A 32 7.59 0.07 2.78
C ILE A 32 8.90 0.32 2.03
N HIS A 33 9.11 1.52 1.49
CA HIS A 33 10.35 1.88 0.80
C HIS A 33 11.55 1.89 1.75
N ALA A 34 11.37 2.38 2.98
CA ALA A 34 12.39 2.41 4.03
C ALA A 34 12.75 1.01 4.54
N HIS A 35 11.80 0.07 4.55
CA HIS A 35 12.02 -1.31 4.97
C HIS A 35 12.66 -2.19 3.87
N ALA A 36 12.70 -1.71 2.62
CA ALA A 36 13.29 -2.43 1.52
C ALA A 36 14.82 -2.21 1.44
N PRO A 37 15.60 -3.20 0.95
CA PRO A 37 15.18 -4.36 0.15
C PRO A 37 14.62 -5.51 0.99
N ALA A 38 13.38 -5.91 0.70
CA ALA A 38 12.71 -7.06 1.28
C ALA A 38 11.78 -7.68 0.23
N ARG A 39 11.46 -8.97 0.34
CA ARG A 39 10.51 -9.63 -0.56
C ARG A 39 9.10 -9.12 -0.29
N HIS A 40 8.26 -9.16 -1.32
CA HIS A 40 6.84 -8.77 -1.22
C HIS A 40 6.13 -9.42 -0.04
N SER A 41 6.28 -10.74 0.15
CA SER A 41 5.66 -11.46 1.25
C SER A 41 6.15 -11.02 2.62
N GLU A 42 7.44 -10.69 2.76
CA GLU A 42 8.03 -10.23 4.02
C GLU A 42 7.45 -8.87 4.42
N LEU A 43 7.30 -7.96 3.46
CA LEU A 43 6.66 -6.66 3.70
C LEU A 43 5.18 -6.80 4.06
N VAL A 44 4.46 -7.72 3.43
CA VAL A 44 3.05 -8.00 3.76
C VAL A 44 2.93 -8.55 5.18
N ASP A 45 3.78 -9.50 5.57
CA ASP A 45 3.77 -10.08 6.91
C ASP A 45 4.20 -9.08 7.98
N TRP A 46 5.17 -8.21 7.69
CA TRP A 46 5.55 -7.10 8.57
C TRP A 46 4.40 -6.13 8.81
N LEU A 47 3.71 -5.66 7.78
CA LEU A 47 2.55 -4.78 7.92
C LEU A 47 1.41 -5.43 8.73
N LYS A 48 1.23 -6.74 8.57
CA LYS A 48 0.26 -7.50 9.36
C LYS A 48 0.68 -7.60 10.84
N GLY A 49 1.96 -7.85 11.09
CA GLY A 49 2.50 -8.08 12.43
C GLY A 49 2.62 -6.79 13.25
N ASP A 50 3.29 -5.79 12.70
CA ASP A 50 3.62 -4.55 13.42
C ASP A 50 2.45 -3.55 13.46
N TYR A 51 1.65 -3.50 12.40
CA TYR A 51 0.60 -2.48 12.23
C TYR A 51 -0.82 -3.05 12.17
N GLY A 52 -0.96 -4.38 12.25
CA GLY A 52 -2.28 -5.02 12.28
C GLY A 52 -3.07 -4.91 10.96
N LEU A 53 -2.39 -4.64 9.83
CA LEU A 53 -3.07 -4.54 8.54
C LEU A 53 -3.67 -5.89 8.13
N GLY A 54 -4.89 -5.87 7.59
CA GLY A 54 -5.48 -7.03 6.93
C GLY A 54 -4.75 -7.40 5.63
N HIS A 55 -4.75 -8.69 5.26
CA HIS A 55 -3.98 -9.21 4.11
C HIS A 55 -4.21 -8.45 2.81
N GLY A 56 -5.47 -8.14 2.45
CA GLY A 56 -5.78 -7.40 1.22
C GLY A 56 -5.23 -5.97 1.21
N HIS A 57 -5.27 -5.28 2.36
CA HIS A 57 -4.77 -3.92 2.50
C HIS A 57 -3.23 -3.89 2.45
N ALA A 58 -2.57 -4.79 3.20
CA ALA A 58 -1.12 -4.94 3.16
C ALA A 58 -0.63 -5.28 1.74
N ASN A 59 -1.28 -6.24 1.08
CA ASN A 59 -0.91 -6.63 -0.28
C ASN A 59 -1.06 -5.48 -1.30
N ALA A 60 -2.14 -4.69 -1.20
CA ALA A 60 -2.35 -3.55 -2.08
C ALA A 60 -1.27 -2.47 -1.92
N LEU A 61 -0.88 -2.17 -0.68
CA LEU A 61 0.17 -1.18 -0.39
C LEU A 61 1.54 -1.65 -0.89
N VAL A 62 1.93 -2.89 -0.59
CA VAL A 62 3.24 -3.44 -1.00
C VAL A 62 3.34 -3.53 -2.53
N ALA A 63 2.30 -4.03 -3.20
CA ALA A 63 2.29 -4.11 -4.66
C ALA A 63 2.45 -2.73 -5.30
N HIS A 64 1.75 -1.72 -4.77
CA HIS A 64 1.83 -0.36 -5.28
C HIS A 64 3.19 0.29 -5.01
N ALA A 65 3.71 0.18 -3.78
CA ALA A 65 4.99 0.74 -3.39
C ALA A 65 6.15 0.15 -4.21
N LEU A 66 6.19 -1.18 -4.40
CA LEU A 66 7.23 -1.82 -5.20
C LEU A 66 7.12 -1.49 -6.69
N ALA A 67 5.90 -1.41 -7.23
CA ALA A 67 5.69 -0.98 -8.61
C ALA A 67 6.16 0.46 -8.84
N GLN A 68 5.86 1.40 -7.92
CA GLN A 68 6.37 2.77 -8.00
C GLN A 68 7.89 2.83 -7.98
N ARG A 69 8.54 2.10 -7.05
CA ARG A 69 10.01 2.08 -6.94
C ARG A 69 10.67 1.52 -8.21
N ALA A 70 10.06 0.53 -8.86
CA ALA A 70 10.53 0.00 -10.14
C ALA A 70 10.46 1.04 -11.28
N VAL A 71 9.48 1.94 -11.26
CA VAL A 71 9.36 3.03 -12.24
C VAL A 71 10.38 4.14 -11.95
N THR A 72 10.60 4.51 -10.69
CA THR A 72 11.54 5.58 -10.33
C THR A 72 13.01 5.18 -10.44
N ALA A 73 13.31 3.87 -10.40
CA ALA A 73 14.67 3.35 -10.54
C ALA A 73 15.12 3.11 -11.99
N ALA A 74 14.27 3.40 -12.98
CA ALA A 74 14.53 3.26 -14.42
C ALA A 74 14.84 4.62 -15.06
#